data_AF-A0A524PAI7-F1
#
_entry.id   AF-A0A524PAI7-F1
#
_cell.length_a   1.000
_cell.length_b   1.000
_cell.length_c   1.000
_cell.angle_alpha   90.00
_cell.angle_beta   90.00
_cell.angle_gamma   90.00
#
_symmetry.space_group_name_H-M   'P 1'
#
loop_
_entity.id
_entity.type
_entity.pdbx_description
1 polymer ?
#
loop_
_entity_poly.entity_id
_entity_poly.type
_entity_poly.pdbx_seq_one_letter_code
_entity_poly.pdbx_strand_id
1 'polypeptide(L)'
;MEHVLTRSVRDSAAMLDATHGYHTGAPHSPPAPERPYLEELERDPGKLRIAFTPKPLLGKTMHPDCVAGLEATVKLLEGLGHTLIEDAPEIDRLPVSMAFLTTVALGVAA
;
A
#
# COMPACT_ATOMS: atom_id res chain seq x y z
N MET A 1 11.20 -10.31 1.21
CA MET A 1 9.78 -10.39 1.60
C MET A 1 9.01 -10.68 0.34
N GLU A 2 8.67 -11.95 0.12
CA GLU A 2 7.89 -12.36 -1.06
C GLU A 2 6.44 -12.54 -0.64
N HIS A 3 5.53 -12.03 -1.46
CA HIS A 3 4.10 -12.29 -1.33
C HIS A 3 3.61 -12.95 -2.62
N VAL A 4 2.36 -13.37 -2.63
CA VAL A 4 1.75 -14.04 -3.77
C VAL A 4 1.25 -13.07 -4.84
N LEU A 5 1.27 -13.51 -6.10
CA LEU A 5 0.50 -12.89 -7.17
C LEU A 5 -0.80 -13.65 -7.36
N THR A 6 -1.94 -12.98 -7.18
CA THR A 6 -3.27 -13.59 -7.28
C THR A 6 -4.14 -12.80 -8.27
N ARG A 7 -5.32 -13.35 -8.59
CA ARG A 7 -6.30 -12.72 -9.47
C ARG A 7 -7.49 -12.13 -8.73
N SER A 8 -7.56 -12.30 -7.41
CA SER A 8 -8.68 -11.84 -6.61
C SER A 8 -8.23 -11.45 -5.20
N VAL A 9 -8.93 -10.49 -4.60
CA VAL A 9 -8.63 -9.99 -3.25
C VAL A 9 -8.80 -11.09 -2.19
N ARG A 10 -9.80 -11.97 -2.37
CA ARG A 10 -10.02 -13.11 -1.45
C ARG A 10 -8.86 -14.10 -1.40
N ASP A 11 -8.19 -14.34 -2.53
CA ASP A 11 -7.07 -15.28 -2.59
C ASP A 11 -5.84 -14.66 -1.92
N SER A 12 -5.63 -13.35 -2.07
CA SER A 12 -4.58 -12.62 -1.34
C SER A 12 -4.81 -12.63 0.17
N ALA A 13 -6.06 -12.43 0.62
CA ALA A 13 -6.42 -12.49 2.03
C ALA A 13 -6.16 -13.88 2.63
N ALA A 14 -6.56 -14.95 1.95
CA ALA A 14 -6.27 -16.32 2.37
C ALA A 14 -4.77 -16.60 2.49
N MET A 15 -3.97 -16.08 1.54
CA MET A 15 -2.52 -16.22 1.60
C MET A 15 -1.88 -15.40 2.72
N LEU A 16 -2.40 -14.20 3.02
CA LEU A 16 -1.97 -13.44 4.20
C LEU A 16 -2.28 -14.21 5.49
N ASP A 17 -3.47 -14.81 5.63
CA ASP A 17 -3.80 -15.65 6.80
C ASP A 17 -2.79 -16.79 6.98
N ALA A 18 -2.36 -17.41 5.89
CA ALA A 18 -1.40 -18.51 5.92
C ALA A 18 0.06 -18.07 6.13
N THR A 19 0.44 -16.84 5.79
CA THR A 19 1.86 -16.43 5.67
C THR A 19 2.26 -15.21 6.49
N HIS A 20 1.32 -14.48 7.08
CA HIS A 20 1.62 -13.33 7.93
C HIS A 20 2.41 -13.74 9.18
N GLY A 21 3.15 -12.79 9.75
CA GLY A 21 3.92 -12.98 10.97
C GLY A 21 5.42 -12.78 10.78
N TYR A 22 6.15 -13.02 11.87
CA TYR A 22 7.60 -12.88 11.89
C TYR A 22 8.27 -14.05 11.19
N HIS A 23 9.28 -13.76 10.37
CA HIS A 23 10.22 -14.75 9.85
C HIS A 23 11.59 -14.52 10.49
N THR A 24 12.33 -15.60 10.76
CA THR A 24 13.68 -15.51 11.31
C THR A 24 14.57 -14.67 10.40
N GLY A 25 15.24 -13.67 10.97
CA GLY A 25 16.08 -12.73 10.21
C GLY A 25 15.34 -11.48 9.72
N ALA A 26 14.02 -11.38 9.92
CA ALA A 26 13.30 -10.14 9.60
C ALA A 26 13.77 -9.01 10.53
N PRO A 27 14.10 -7.82 9.99
CA PRO A 27 14.50 -6.68 10.82
C PRO A 27 13.33 -6.08 11.61
N HIS A 28 12.09 -6.32 11.17
CA HIS A 28 10.87 -5.80 11.78
C HIS A 28 9.78 -6.86 11.73
N SER A 29 8.94 -6.95 12.78
CA SER A 29 7.70 -7.72 12.77
C SER A 29 6.51 -6.77 12.83
N PRO A 30 5.54 -6.87 11.91
CA PRO A 30 4.28 -6.15 12.09
C PRO A 30 3.50 -6.69 13.31
N PRO A 31 2.60 -5.90 13.91
CA PRO A 31 1.66 -6.40 14.90
C PRO A 31 0.77 -7.49 14.29
N ALA A 32 0.34 -8.44 15.12
CA ALA A 32 -0.62 -9.45 14.69
C ALA A 32 -1.94 -8.78 14.27
N PRO A 33 -2.60 -9.26 13.20
CA PRO A 33 -3.91 -8.75 12.82
C PRO A 33 -4.93 -9.08 13.92
N GLU A 34 -5.94 -8.22 14.11
CA GLU A 34 -6.98 -8.44 15.12
C GLU A 34 -7.81 -9.71 14.85
N ARG A 35 -7.92 -10.08 13.57
CA ARG A 35 -8.67 -11.24 13.07
C ARG A 35 -8.08 -11.70 11.73
N PRO A 36 -8.44 -12.88 11.22
CA PRO A 36 -8.05 -13.31 9.89
C PRO A 36 -8.45 -12.31 8.80
N TYR A 37 -7.57 -12.10 7.82
CA TYR A 37 -7.81 -11.23 6.67
C TYR A 37 -9.02 -11.66 5.85
N LEU A 38 -9.33 -12.96 5.78
CA LEU A 38 -10.55 -13.44 5.14
C LEU A 38 -11.82 -12.95 5.83
N GLU A 39 -11.81 -12.85 7.17
CA GLU A 39 -12.97 -12.34 7.93
C GLU A 39 -13.16 -10.83 7.74
N GLU A 40 -12.09 -10.08 7.42
CA GLU A 40 -12.22 -8.65 7.12
C GLU A 40 -12.97 -8.39 5.80
N LEU A 41 -13.04 -9.35 4.88
CA LEU A 41 -13.75 -9.20 3.61
C LEU A 41 -15.27 -9.13 3.77
N GLU A 42 -15.80 -9.68 4.86
CA GLU A 42 -17.24 -9.71 5.14
C GLU A 42 -17.71 -8.46 5.90
N ARG A 43 -16.78 -7.59 6.30
CA ARG A 43 -17.07 -6.41 7.12
C ARG A 43 -17.23 -5.17 6.24
N ASP A 44 -18.25 -4.39 6.55
CA ASP A 44 -18.39 -3.06 5.98
C ASP A 44 -17.32 -2.14 6.60
N PRO A 45 -16.39 -1.56 5.80
CA PRO A 45 -15.41 -0.61 6.29
C PRO A 45 -16.04 0.73 6.73
N GLY A 46 -17.31 0.95 6.41
CA GLY A 46 -18.00 2.21 6.63
C GLY A 46 -17.47 3.32 5.72
N LYS A 47 -17.68 4.56 6.14
CA LYS A 47 -17.22 5.74 5.39
C LYS A 47 -15.80 6.09 5.79
N LEU A 48 -14.90 5.97 4.82
CA LEU A 48 -13.48 6.24 4.99
C LEU A 48 -13.12 7.63 4.48
N ARG A 49 -12.05 8.19 5.04
CA ARG A 49 -11.37 9.40 4.55
C ARG A 49 -10.07 8.96 3.89
N ILE A 50 -9.97 9.12 2.58
CA ILE A 50 -8.89 8.55 1.78
C ILE A 50 -8.10 9.70 1.13
N ALA A 51 -6.82 9.79 1.44
CA ALA A 51 -5.91 10.69 0.74
C ALA A 51 -5.44 10.04 -0.58
N PHE A 52 -5.39 10.81 -1.66
CA PHE A 52 -4.81 10.37 -2.93
C PHE A 52 -3.92 11.47 -3.52
N THR A 53 -2.97 11.08 -4.36
CA THR A 53 -2.10 12.04 -5.05
C THR A 53 -1.74 11.56 -6.45
N PRO A 54 -1.86 12.41 -7.47
CA PRO A 54 -1.37 12.11 -8.82
C PRO A 54 0.14 12.37 -8.96
N LYS A 55 0.82 12.82 -7.90
CA LYS A 55 2.24 13.22 -7.90
C LYS A 55 3.11 12.02 -7.50
N PRO A 56 3.95 11.48 -8.40
CA PRO A 56 4.87 10.40 -8.06
C PRO A 56 5.88 10.84 -7.00
N LEU A 57 6.23 9.92 -6.09
CA LEU A 57 7.26 10.18 -5.07
C LEU A 57 8.65 10.34 -5.70
N LEU A 58 9.02 9.43 -6.60
CA LEU A 58 10.26 9.46 -7.39
C LEU A 58 9.90 9.70 -8.85
N GLY A 59 9.77 10.96 -9.26
CA GLY A 59 9.47 11.29 -10.65
C GLY A 59 8.91 12.70 -10.81
N LYS A 60 8.65 13.08 -12.06
CA LYS A 60 8.07 14.37 -12.40
C LYS A 60 6.60 14.26 -12.80
N THR A 61 6.26 13.28 -13.65
CA THR A 61 4.91 13.16 -14.23
C THR A 61 4.47 11.71 -14.31
N MET A 62 3.16 11.49 -14.18
CA MET A 62 2.52 10.19 -14.35
C MET A 62 2.02 10.06 -15.80
N HIS A 63 2.02 8.83 -16.35
CA HIS A 63 1.49 8.58 -17.71
C HIS A 63 -0.02 8.89 -17.76
N PRO A 64 -0.55 9.46 -18.86
CA PRO A 64 -1.98 9.81 -18.97
C PRO A 64 -2.94 8.66 -18.63
N ASP A 65 -2.65 7.44 -19.08
CA ASP A 65 -3.50 6.28 -18.78
C ASP A 65 -3.56 5.95 -17.27
N CYS A 66 -2.45 6.16 -16.55
CA CYS A 66 -2.42 5.97 -15.11
C CYS A 66 -3.21 7.08 -14.39
N VAL A 67 -3.21 8.31 -14.92
CA VAL A 67 -4.05 9.41 -14.41
C VAL A 67 -5.52 9.07 -14.61
N ALA A 68 -5.91 8.60 -15.80
CA ALA A 68 -7.27 8.19 -16.08
C ALA A 68 -7.74 7.05 -15.15
N GLY A 69 -6.89 6.06 -14.88
CA GLY A 69 -7.18 4.99 -13.93
C GLY A 69 -7.35 5.48 -12.49
N LEU A 70 -6.49 6.42 -12.06
CA LEU A 70 -6.60 7.07 -10.75
C LEU A 70 -7.93 7.82 -10.62
N GLU A 71 -8.26 8.68 -11.58
CA GLU A 71 -9.50 9.46 -11.57
C GLU A 71 -10.75 8.58 -11.59
N ALA A 72 -10.74 7.48 -12.34
CA ALA A 72 -11.84 6.51 -12.34
C ALA A 72 -12.01 5.85 -10.96
N THR A 73 -10.89 5.51 -10.31
CA THR A 73 -10.89 4.92 -8.97
C THR A 73 -11.38 5.92 -7.92
N VAL A 74 -10.97 7.18 -8.02
CA VAL A 74 -11.42 8.27 -7.13
C VAL A 74 -12.95 8.38 -7.21
N LYS A 75 -13.50 8.52 -8.42
CA LYS A 75 -14.95 8.62 -8.63
C LYS A 75 -15.71 7.40 -8.13
N LEU A 76 -15.16 6.20 -8.32
CA LEU A 76 -15.76 4.97 -7.82
C LEU A 76 -15.87 4.99 -6.29
N LEU A 77 -14.77 5.33 -5.59
CA LEU A 77 -14.75 5.36 -4.13
C LEU A 77 -15.64 6.48 -3.56
N GLU A 78 -15.69 7.65 -4.20
CA GLU A 78 -16.66 8.71 -3.86
C GLU A 78 -18.11 8.21 -4.01
N GLY A 79 -18.40 7.50 -5.12
CA GLY A 79 -19.71 6.89 -5.37
C GLY A 79 -20.12 5.82 -4.35
N LEU A 80 -19.15 5.15 -3.73
CA LEU A 80 -19.36 4.23 -2.60
C LEU A 80 -19.55 4.95 -1.26
N GLY A 81 -19.42 6.28 -1.22
CA GLY A 81 -19.67 7.12 -0.04
C GLY A 81 -18.43 7.45 0.79
N HIS A 82 -17.22 7.18 0.28
CA HIS A 82 -15.98 7.62 0.90
C HIS A 82 -15.71 9.11 0.63
N THR A 83 -14.94 9.75 1.50
CA THR A 83 -14.45 11.12 1.31
C THR A 83 -13.03 11.06 0.78
N LEU A 84 -12.80 11.59 -0.42
CA LEU A 84 -11.48 11.62 -1.03
C LEU A 84 -10.89 13.02 -0.93
N ILE A 85 -9.60 13.08 -0.62
CA ILE A 85 -8.86 14.32 -0.42
C ILE A 85 -7.58 14.22 -1.24
N GLU A 86 -7.37 15.15 -2.17
CA GLU A 86 -6.06 15.23 -2.83
C GLU A 86 -5.06 15.76 -1.81
N ASP A 87 -4.18 14.88 -1.33
CA ASP A 87 -3.17 15.19 -0.33
C ASP A 87 -1.97 14.25 -0.48
N ALA A 88 -0.79 14.74 -0.11
CA ALA A 88 0.45 13.98 -0.16
C ALA A 88 1.33 14.37 1.04
N PRO A 89 2.00 13.40 1.69
CA PRO A 89 2.94 13.72 2.75
C PRO A 89 4.04 14.66 2.24
N GLU A 90 4.34 15.70 3.01
CA GLU A 90 5.48 16.58 2.73
C GLU A 90 6.78 15.83 3.06
N ILE A 91 7.42 15.32 2.01
CA ILE A 91 8.64 14.52 2.13
C ILE A 91 9.82 15.29 1.55
N ASP A 92 10.86 15.51 2.37
CA ASP A 92 12.15 15.97 1.86
C ASP A 92 12.83 14.83 1.08
N ARG A 93 12.84 15.00 -0.24
CA ARG A 93 13.18 13.93 -1.19
C ARG A 93 14.65 13.52 -1.11
N LEU A 94 15.56 14.45 -0.83
CA LEU A 94 16.99 14.16 -0.84
C LEU A 94 17.40 13.29 0.36
N PRO A 95 17.08 13.65 1.62
CA PRO A 95 17.35 12.80 2.77
C PRO A 95 16.66 11.45 2.68
N VAL A 96 15.39 11.40 2.23
CA VAL A 96 14.65 10.12 2.11
C VAL A 96 15.22 9.23 1.02
N SER A 97 15.60 9.79 -0.14
CA SER A 97 16.23 9.00 -1.20
C SER A 97 17.59 8.46 -0.76
N MET A 98 18.39 9.27 -0.05
CA MET A 98 19.67 8.83 0.50
C MET A 98 19.47 7.75 1.55
N ALA A 99 18.55 7.92 2.50
CA ALA A 99 18.24 6.93 3.51
C ALA A 99 17.75 5.60 2.90
N PHE A 100 16.91 5.67 1.87
CA PHE A 100 16.46 4.51 1.11
C PHE A 100 17.64 3.78 0.46
N LEU A 101 18.49 4.50 -0.28
CA LEU A 101 19.67 3.92 -0.93
C LEU A 101 20.65 3.31 0.07
N THR A 102 20.89 3.98 1.20
CA THR A 102 21.74 3.47 2.28
C THR A 102 21.17 2.18 2.88
N THR A 103 19.87 2.16 3.18
CA THR A 103 19.21 0.97 3.76
C THR A 103 19.24 -0.20 2.80
N VAL A 104 18.96 0.04 1.52
CA VAL A 104 19.02 -1.00 0.48
C VAL A 104 20.45 -1.51 0.32
N ALA A 105 21.44 -0.62 0.22
CA ALA A 105 22.85 -1.00 0.04
C ALA A 105 23.39 -1.85 1.20
N LEU A 106 22.98 -1.55 2.44
CA LEU A 106 23.33 -2.36 3.61
C LEU A 106 22.72 -3.76 3.56
N GLY A 107 21.52 -3.91 2.99
CA GLY A 107 20.83 -5.20 2.87
C GLY A 107 21.41 -6.15 1.81
N VAL A 108 22.18 -5.66 0.83
CA VAL A 108 22.80 -6.49 -0.23
C VAL A 108 24.21 -6.98 0.12
N ALA A 109 24.79 -6.49 1.22
CA ALA A 109 26.14 -6.83 1.68
C ALA A 109 26.17 -7.94 2.76
N ALA A 110 25.00 -8.47 3.14
CA ALA A 110 24.83 -9.51 4.16
C ALA A 110 24.49 -10.87 3.55
#